data_AF-A0A9D5RWS3-F1
#
_entry.id   AF-A0A9D5RWS3-F1
#
_cell.length_a   1.000
_cell.length_b   1.000
_cell.length_c   1.000
_cell.angle_alpha   90.00
_cell.angle_beta   90.00
_cell.angle_gamma   90.00
#
_symmetry.space_group_name_H-M   'P 1'
#
loop_
_entity.id
_entity.type
_entity.pdbx_description
1 polymer ?
#
loop_
_entity_poly.entity_id
_entity_poly.type
_entity_poly.pdbx_seq_one_letter_code
_entity_poly.pdbx_strand_id
1 'polypeptide(L)'
;MENYKSEFIKFLEDAGVLKFGDFTAKSGRKIPYFINAGDIKTGEQIAKLGEFYAKAYFEKVGNKRTVLYGPAYKGISIAVASAVALSKEGLDVPFFFNRKEVKDHGEGGIFVGYVPKEGEEVVIVEDVITAGTAIRESMAILSSLKDVKVAATFVMVDRKEKGKTEKSAMQEVSEEFGFPVYSVVDVYDIIEYLEKDPKNVENVERIKKYLEVNGAKA
;
A
#
# COMPACT_ATOMS: atom_id res chain seq x y z
N MET A 1 9.89 -8.17 -16.00
CA MET A 1 9.74 -7.72 -14.60
C MET A 1 11.10 -7.42 -13.95
N GLU A 2 11.18 -6.33 -13.17
CA GLU A 2 12.34 -6.02 -12.32
C GLU A 2 12.55 -7.08 -11.23
N ASN A 3 13.80 -7.28 -10.80
CA ASN A 3 14.14 -8.41 -9.93
C ASN A 3 13.38 -8.38 -8.59
N TYR A 4 13.27 -7.21 -7.95
CA TYR A 4 12.64 -7.11 -6.63
C TYR A 4 11.14 -7.38 -6.64
N LYS A 5 10.44 -7.13 -7.75
CA LYS A 5 9.00 -7.42 -7.87
C LYS A 5 8.73 -8.92 -7.82
N SER A 6 9.57 -9.72 -8.49
CA SER A 6 9.49 -11.19 -8.41
C SER A 6 9.74 -11.68 -6.98
N GLU A 7 10.77 -11.12 -6.31
CA GLU A 7 11.06 -11.43 -4.91
C GLU A 7 9.90 -11.05 -3.99
N PHE A 8 9.23 -9.93 -4.26
CA PHE A 8 8.09 -9.49 -3.47
C PHE A 8 6.91 -10.42 -3.61
N ILE A 9 6.55 -10.81 -4.84
CA ILE A 9 5.44 -11.74 -5.08
C ILE A 9 5.71 -13.08 -4.42
N LYS A 10 6.93 -13.61 -4.54
CA LYS A 10 7.36 -14.82 -3.83
C LYS A 10 7.21 -14.67 -2.31
N PHE A 11 7.65 -13.54 -1.76
CA PHE A 11 7.49 -13.25 -0.34
C PHE A 11 6.01 -13.24 0.08
N LEU A 12 5.12 -12.67 -0.74
CA LEU A 12 3.68 -12.68 -0.45
C LEU A 12 3.10 -14.10 -0.46
N GLU A 13 3.54 -14.98 -1.36
CA GLU A 13 3.15 -16.40 -1.37
C GLU A 13 3.67 -17.13 -0.12
N ASP A 14 4.97 -17.01 0.17
CA ASP A 14 5.64 -17.70 1.27
C ASP A 14 5.10 -17.25 2.64
N ALA A 15 4.73 -15.97 2.78
CA ALA A 15 4.09 -15.43 3.98
C ALA A 15 2.58 -15.75 4.06
N GLY A 16 2.01 -16.40 3.04
CA GLY A 16 0.59 -16.66 2.95
C GLY A 16 -0.26 -15.39 2.83
N VAL A 17 0.31 -14.27 2.38
CA VAL A 17 -0.43 -13.04 2.10
C VAL A 17 -1.19 -13.17 0.78
N LEU A 18 -0.56 -13.74 -0.24
CA LEU A 18 -1.17 -14.04 -1.55
C LEU A 18 -1.62 -15.50 -1.57
N LYS A 19 -2.92 -15.73 -1.78
CA LYS A 19 -3.53 -17.07 -1.86
C LYS A 19 -4.36 -17.19 -3.13
N PHE A 20 -4.40 -18.39 -3.70
CA PHE A 20 -5.24 -18.74 -4.86
C PHE A 20 -6.33 -19.72 -4.44
N GLY A 21 -7.51 -19.60 -5.03
CA GLY A 21 -8.69 -20.39 -4.67
C GLY A 21 -9.99 -19.63 -4.83
N ASP A 22 -11.06 -20.15 -4.25
CA ASP A 22 -12.40 -19.58 -4.37
C ASP A 22 -12.76 -18.74 -3.15
N PHE A 23 -12.64 -17.43 -3.29
CA PHE A 23 -12.95 -16.49 -2.21
C PHE A 23 -14.16 -15.62 -2.56
N THR A 24 -14.75 -15.02 -1.53
CA THR A 24 -15.82 -14.03 -1.67
C THR A 24 -15.37 -12.72 -1.03
N ALA A 25 -15.25 -11.66 -1.83
CA ALA A 25 -14.90 -10.33 -1.35
C ALA A 25 -16.03 -9.73 -0.49
N LYS A 26 -15.73 -8.68 0.29
CA LYS A 26 -16.76 -7.91 1.03
C LYS A 26 -17.86 -7.35 0.12
N SER A 27 -17.57 -7.13 -1.16
CA SER A 27 -18.54 -6.71 -2.18
C SER A 27 -19.46 -7.85 -2.67
N GLY A 28 -19.26 -9.08 -2.21
CA GLY A 28 -19.94 -10.28 -2.71
C GLY A 28 -19.32 -10.89 -3.98
N ARG A 29 -18.35 -10.21 -4.60
CA ARG A 29 -17.66 -10.72 -5.81
C ARG A 29 -16.91 -12.02 -5.50
N LYS A 30 -17.03 -13.00 -6.39
CA LYS A 30 -16.16 -14.19 -6.40
C LYS A 30 -14.81 -13.80 -6.99
N ILE A 31 -13.74 -14.07 -6.25
CA ILE A 31 -12.37 -13.69 -6.64
C ILE A 31 -11.49 -14.95 -6.63
N PRO A 32 -10.61 -15.13 -7.64
CA PRO A 32 -9.79 -16.34 -7.77
C PRO A 32 -8.49 -16.29 -6.96
N TYR A 33 -8.21 -15.13 -6.37
CA TYR A 33 -7.06 -14.90 -5.50
C TYR A 33 -7.45 -13.92 -4.39
N PHE A 34 -6.75 -14.00 -3.27
CA PHE A 34 -6.97 -13.14 -2.12
C PHE A 34 -5.64 -12.63 -1.59
N ILE A 35 -5.63 -11.34 -1.23
CA ILE A 35 -4.48 -10.67 -0.65
C ILE A 35 -4.85 -10.22 0.76
N ASN A 36 -4.14 -10.73 1.76
CA ASN A 36 -4.37 -10.42 3.16
C ASN A 36 -3.08 -9.99 3.87
N ALA A 37 -2.87 -8.68 3.96
CA ALA A 37 -1.72 -8.13 4.69
C ALA A 37 -1.68 -8.54 6.17
N GLY A 38 -2.84 -8.93 6.74
CA GLY A 38 -2.91 -9.44 8.11
C GLY A 38 -2.19 -10.77 8.33
N ASP A 39 -1.73 -11.43 7.27
CA ASP A 39 -0.90 -12.64 7.36
C ASP A 39 0.60 -12.34 7.56
N ILE A 40 1.02 -11.06 7.50
CA ILE A 40 2.32 -10.58 8.00
C ILE A 40 2.29 -10.55 9.53
N LYS A 41 2.98 -11.49 10.18
CA LYS A 41 2.83 -11.76 11.62
C LYS A 41 4.14 -11.86 12.40
N THR A 42 5.28 -11.86 11.72
CA THR A 42 6.60 -12.02 12.36
C THR A 42 7.49 -10.80 12.11
N GLY A 43 8.51 -10.63 12.96
CA GLY A 43 9.51 -9.57 12.82
C GLY A 43 10.26 -9.61 11.49
N GLU A 44 10.60 -10.80 11.02
CA GLU A 44 11.27 -10.99 9.73
C GLU A 44 10.38 -10.58 8.56
N GLN A 45 9.10 -10.99 8.57
CA GLN A 45 8.16 -10.65 7.51
C GLN A 45 7.88 -9.14 7.44
N ILE A 46 7.69 -8.47 8.58
CA ILE A 46 7.43 -7.02 8.58
C ILE A 46 8.69 -6.22 8.20
N ALA A 47 9.88 -6.68 8.59
CA ALA A 47 11.15 -6.09 8.14
C ALA A 47 11.29 -6.22 6.61
N LYS A 48 11.01 -7.41 6.06
CA LYS A 48 11.04 -7.65 4.62
C LYS A 48 10.04 -6.79 3.86
N LEU A 49 8.82 -6.64 4.39
CA LEU A 49 7.82 -5.74 3.82
C LEU A 49 8.34 -4.29 3.75
N GLY A 50 8.95 -3.81 4.84
CA GLY A 50 9.58 -2.48 4.88
C GLY A 50 10.65 -2.28 3.81
N GLU A 51 11.50 -3.29 3.57
CA GLU A 51 12.51 -3.27 2.49
C GLU A 51 11.87 -3.09 1.11
N PHE A 52 10.74 -3.75 0.85
CA PHE A 52 10.05 -3.61 -0.44
C PHE A 52 9.36 -2.26 -0.62
N TYR A 53 8.79 -1.68 0.45
CA TYR A 53 8.29 -0.31 0.41
C TYR A 53 9.42 0.70 0.22
N ALA A 54 10.58 0.49 0.85
CA ALA A 54 11.76 1.33 0.65
C ALA A 54 12.27 1.26 -0.80
N LYS A 55 12.32 0.07 -1.41
CA LYS A 55 12.65 -0.08 -2.84
C LYS A 55 11.69 0.70 -3.74
N ALA A 56 10.38 0.55 -3.53
CA ALA A 56 9.37 1.29 -4.28
C ALA A 56 9.46 2.81 -4.04
N TYR A 57 9.76 3.23 -2.81
CA TYR A 57 9.99 4.63 -2.46
C TYR A 57 11.18 5.20 -3.24
N PHE A 58 12.34 4.54 -3.23
CA PHE A 58 13.51 4.99 -4.00
C PHE A 58 13.22 5.04 -5.50
N GLU A 59 12.47 4.07 -6.04
CA GLU A 59 12.11 4.04 -7.46
C GLU A 59 11.22 5.24 -7.86
N LYS A 60 10.23 5.61 -7.05
CA LYS A 60 9.21 6.61 -7.42
C LYS A 60 9.46 8.01 -6.87
N VAL A 61 10.06 8.11 -5.69
CA VAL A 61 10.30 9.36 -4.94
C VAL A 61 11.79 9.72 -4.90
N GLY A 62 12.69 8.74 -5.11
CA GLY A 62 14.13 8.95 -5.06
C GLY A 62 14.63 9.22 -3.64
N ASN A 63 15.68 10.04 -3.52
CA ASN A 63 16.32 10.37 -2.24
C ASN A 63 15.67 11.56 -1.51
N LYS A 64 14.43 11.93 -1.86
CA LYS A 64 13.75 13.04 -1.19
C LYS A 64 13.44 12.65 0.25
N ARG A 65 13.75 13.52 1.21
CA ARG A 65 13.45 13.31 2.63
C ARG A 65 12.00 13.72 2.94
N THR A 66 11.06 12.84 2.62
CA THR A 66 9.62 13.06 2.84
C THR A 66 9.17 12.38 4.14
N VAL A 67 8.22 12.96 4.86
CA VAL A 67 7.70 12.37 6.12
C VAL A 67 6.81 11.17 5.79
N LEU A 68 7.03 10.01 6.43
CA LEU A 68 6.14 8.85 6.27
C LEU A 68 4.94 8.92 7.21
N TYR A 69 3.73 8.80 6.65
CA TYR A 69 2.50 8.70 7.41
C TYR A 69 1.87 7.32 7.26
N GLY A 70 1.62 6.65 8.38
CA GLY A 70 0.93 5.37 8.44
C GLY A 70 -0.47 5.51 9.03
N PRO A 71 -1.57 5.34 8.26
CA PRO A 71 -2.91 5.41 8.82
C PRO A 71 -3.16 4.31 9.87
N ALA A 72 -3.87 4.64 10.94
CA ALA A 72 -4.24 3.64 11.94
C ALA A 72 -5.25 2.61 11.38
N TYR A 73 -5.03 1.30 11.54
CA TYR A 73 -3.97 0.66 12.35
C TYR A 73 -2.83 0.05 11.54
N LYS A 74 -3.11 -0.43 10.32
CA LYS A 74 -2.16 -1.26 9.56
C LYS A 74 -1.00 -0.45 8.99
N GLY A 75 -1.27 0.77 8.52
CA GLY A 75 -0.24 1.69 8.05
C GLY A 75 0.83 2.00 9.10
N ILE A 76 0.52 1.89 10.40
CA ILE A 76 1.48 2.16 11.49
C ILE A 76 2.71 1.25 11.38
N SER A 77 2.51 -0.07 11.31
CA SER A 77 3.64 -1.02 11.25
C SER A 77 4.40 -0.89 9.93
N ILE A 78 3.70 -0.57 8.84
CA ILE A 78 4.31 -0.36 7.51
C ILE A 78 5.16 0.91 7.51
N ALA A 79 4.69 2.02 8.09
CA ALA A 79 5.45 3.27 8.19
C ALA A 79 6.72 3.10 9.02
N VAL A 80 6.62 2.42 10.17
CA VAL A 80 7.78 2.10 11.02
C VAL A 80 8.78 1.24 10.26
N ALA A 81 8.34 0.13 9.65
CA ALA A 81 9.24 -0.78 8.95
C ALA A 81 9.89 -0.14 7.72
N SER A 82 9.14 0.67 6.98
CA SER A 82 9.66 1.41 5.81
C SER A 82 10.68 2.46 6.22
N ALA A 83 10.42 3.23 7.29
CA ALA A 83 11.38 4.20 7.81
C ALA A 83 12.69 3.53 8.25
N VAL A 84 12.61 2.39 8.94
CA VAL A 84 13.77 1.59 9.32
C VAL A 84 14.55 1.11 8.09
N ALA A 85 13.85 0.62 7.06
CA ALA A 85 14.50 0.15 5.84
C ALA A 85 15.17 1.27 5.03
N LEU A 86 14.52 2.42 4.89
CA LEU A 86 15.10 3.61 4.24
C LEU A 86 16.35 4.10 4.99
N SER A 87 16.31 4.13 6.32
CA SER A 87 17.43 4.56 7.16
C SER A 87 18.66 3.64 6.98
N LYS A 88 18.45 2.32 6.86
CA LYS A 88 19.52 1.35 6.57
C LYS A 88 20.19 1.57 5.20
N GLU A 89 19.45 2.11 4.25
CA GLU A 89 19.94 2.47 2.89
C GLU A 89 20.46 3.93 2.84
N GLY A 90 20.61 4.59 4.00
CA GLY A 90 21.19 5.93 4.11
C GLY A 90 20.21 7.10 3.97
N LEU A 91 18.90 6.84 3.91
CA LEU A 91 17.86 7.87 3.87
C LEU A 91 17.03 7.90 5.16
N ASP A 92 17.42 8.74 6.10
CA ASP A 92 16.73 8.89 7.39
C ASP A 92 15.52 9.84 7.30
N VAL A 93 14.33 9.26 7.20
CA VAL A 93 13.04 9.97 7.12
C VAL A 93 12.28 9.94 8.44
N PRO A 94 11.64 11.05 8.84
CA PRO A 94 10.73 11.05 9.97
C PRO A 94 9.45 10.26 9.63
N PHE A 95 8.80 9.69 10.64
CA PHE A 95 7.51 9.02 10.47
C PHE A 95 6.52 9.41 11.58
N PHE A 96 5.23 9.25 11.27
CA PHE A 96 4.14 9.45 12.21
C PHE A 96 2.88 8.71 11.79
N PHE A 97 1.89 8.70 12.68
CA PHE A 97 0.60 8.09 12.44
C PHE A 97 -0.49 8.77 13.26
N ASN A 98 -1.75 8.55 12.87
CA ASN A 98 -2.89 9.05 13.64
C ASN A 98 -3.37 8.05 14.70
N ARG A 99 -4.10 8.55 15.68
CA ARG A 99 -4.99 7.79 16.57
C ARG A 99 -6.39 7.76 15.96
N LYS A 100 -7.21 6.78 16.34
CA LYS A 100 -8.65 6.77 16.02
C LYS A 100 -9.45 7.75 16.89
N GLU A 101 -8.95 8.05 18.09
CA GLU A 101 -9.57 8.99 19.03
C GLU A 101 -8.54 10.03 19.48
N VAL A 102 -8.99 11.29 19.56
CA VAL A 102 -8.16 12.41 20.04
C VAL A 102 -7.93 12.24 21.54
N LYS A 103 -6.69 12.36 21.98
CA LYS A 103 -6.37 12.40 23.41
C LYS A 103 -6.43 13.83 23.95
N ASP A 104 -6.99 13.97 25.14
CA ASP A 104 -7.16 15.22 25.89
C ASP A 104 -6.12 15.42 27.02
N HIS A 105 -5.20 14.47 27.22
CA HIS A 105 -4.16 14.51 28.26
C HIS A 105 -2.77 14.06 27.74
N GLY A 106 -1.69 14.52 28.38
CA GLY A 106 -0.31 14.29 27.96
C GLY A 106 0.12 15.21 26.80
N GLU A 107 0.87 14.69 25.82
CA GLU A 107 1.16 15.42 24.56
C GLU A 107 -0.12 15.72 23.74
N GLY A 108 -1.23 15.04 24.04
CA GLY A 108 -2.56 15.30 23.45
C GLY A 108 -2.64 15.07 21.94
N GLY A 109 -3.80 15.38 21.37
CA GLY A 109 -3.99 15.41 19.92
C GLY A 109 -4.21 14.06 19.25
N ILE A 110 -4.21 14.10 17.92
CA ILE A 110 -4.50 12.94 17.06
C ILE A 110 -3.24 12.24 16.54
N PHE A 111 -2.08 12.91 16.54
CA PHE A 111 -0.85 12.35 15.96
C PHE A 111 0.05 11.69 17.01
N VAL A 112 0.87 10.75 16.55
CA VAL A 112 1.94 10.12 17.32
C VAL A 112 3.19 10.06 16.45
N GLY A 113 4.34 10.45 17.02
CA GLY A 113 5.60 10.57 16.30
C GLY A 113 5.83 11.99 15.81
N TYR A 114 6.49 12.14 14.65
CA TYR A 114 6.82 13.43 14.09
C TYR A 114 5.57 14.22 13.66
N VAL A 115 5.47 15.50 13.99
CA VAL A 115 4.43 16.36 13.41
C VAL A 115 5.06 17.17 12.27
N PRO A 116 4.62 16.98 11.02
CA PRO A 116 5.17 17.72 9.88
C PRO A 116 5.09 19.24 10.07
N LYS A 117 6.15 19.93 9.64
CA LYS A 117 6.25 21.38 9.64
C LYS A 117 5.69 21.96 8.34
N GLU A 118 5.43 23.26 8.37
CA GLU A 118 5.00 24.03 7.21
C GLU A 118 5.93 23.79 6.00
N GLY A 119 5.35 23.45 4.85
CA GLY A 119 6.10 23.18 3.62
C GLY A 119 6.71 21.79 3.51
N GLU A 120 6.63 20.95 4.54
CA GLU A 120 7.05 19.55 4.44
C GLU A 120 6.01 18.72 3.68
N GLU A 121 6.51 17.69 2.99
CA GLU A 121 5.69 16.74 2.26
C GLU A 121 5.54 15.44 3.05
N VAL A 122 4.40 14.78 2.82
CA VAL A 122 4.03 13.50 3.42
C VAL A 122 3.88 12.44 2.34
N VAL A 123 4.43 11.26 2.59
CA VAL A 123 4.10 10.04 1.83
C VAL A 123 3.26 9.14 2.73
N ILE A 124 2.07 8.78 2.25
CA ILE A 124 1.21 7.82 2.94
C ILE A 124 1.65 6.40 2.59
N VAL A 125 1.78 5.53 3.58
CA VAL A 125 2.02 4.09 3.35
C VAL A 125 0.91 3.27 4.00
N GLU A 126 0.29 2.39 3.22
CA GLU A 126 -0.85 1.56 3.63
C GLU A 126 -0.76 0.17 3.00
N ASP A 127 -1.51 -0.81 3.49
CA ASP A 127 -1.54 -2.14 2.91
C ASP A 127 -2.17 -2.18 1.50
N VAL A 128 -3.49 -2.03 1.39
CA VAL A 128 -4.23 -2.09 0.13
C VAL A 128 -5.32 -1.04 0.10
N ILE A 129 -5.55 -0.48 -1.09
CA ILE A 129 -6.69 0.39 -1.33
C ILE A 129 -7.87 -0.46 -1.84
N THR A 130 -8.93 -0.53 -1.04
CA THR A 130 -10.17 -1.21 -1.42
C THR A 130 -11.20 -0.24 -2.00
N ALA A 131 -11.73 0.65 -1.16
CA ALA A 131 -12.64 1.73 -1.55
C ALA A 131 -12.02 3.13 -1.37
N GLY A 132 -10.73 3.22 -1.04
CA GLY A 132 -10.03 4.47 -0.73
C GLY A 132 -10.42 5.12 0.60
N THR A 133 -11.31 4.51 1.40
CA THR A 133 -11.82 5.10 2.66
C THR A 133 -10.70 5.51 3.62
N ALA A 134 -9.71 4.64 3.86
CA ALA A 134 -8.59 4.94 4.76
C ALA A 134 -7.77 6.15 4.28
N ILE A 135 -7.61 6.30 2.96
CA ILE A 135 -6.90 7.46 2.39
C ILE A 135 -7.74 8.73 2.54
N ARG A 136 -9.06 8.68 2.30
CA ARG A 136 -9.95 9.84 2.50
C ARG A 136 -10.00 10.29 3.96
N GLU A 137 -10.08 9.34 4.89
CA GLU A 137 -9.95 9.62 6.33
C GLU A 137 -8.60 10.29 6.65
N SER A 138 -7.52 9.76 6.07
CA SER A 138 -6.17 10.32 6.24
C SER A 138 -6.08 11.74 5.69
N MET A 139 -6.65 12.00 4.52
CA MET A 139 -6.67 13.34 3.93
C MET A 139 -7.43 14.34 4.79
N ALA A 140 -8.57 13.97 5.37
CA ALA A 140 -9.31 14.82 6.29
C ALA A 140 -8.51 15.16 7.56
N ILE A 141 -7.73 14.20 8.07
CA ILE A 141 -6.84 14.40 9.22
C ILE A 141 -5.64 15.27 8.84
N LEU A 142 -4.96 14.96 7.74
CA LEU A 142 -3.77 15.67 7.28
C LEU A 142 -4.07 17.09 6.82
N SER A 143 -5.27 17.38 6.30
CA SER A 143 -5.69 18.74 5.94
C SER A 143 -5.79 19.69 7.14
N SER A 144 -5.77 19.17 8.38
CA SER A 144 -5.67 20.00 9.59
C SER A 144 -4.26 20.56 9.83
N LEU A 145 -3.24 20.00 9.18
CA LEU A 145 -1.86 20.48 9.26
C LEU A 145 -1.66 21.63 8.27
N LYS A 146 -1.08 22.73 8.76
CA LYS A 146 -0.87 23.94 7.96
C LYS A 146 0.26 23.74 6.93
N ASP A 147 -0.08 23.98 5.66
CA ASP A 147 0.80 23.91 4.47
C ASP A 147 1.62 22.61 4.36
N VAL A 148 1.05 21.48 4.82
CA VAL A 148 1.60 20.14 4.63
C VAL A 148 0.90 19.52 3.41
N LYS A 149 1.69 18.97 2.48
CA LYS A 149 1.17 18.36 1.25
C LYS A 149 1.41 16.87 1.23
N VAL A 150 0.44 16.11 0.73
CA VAL A 150 0.66 14.69 0.43
C VAL A 150 1.28 14.58 -0.95
N ALA A 151 2.50 14.04 -1.03
CA ALA A 151 3.27 13.90 -2.26
C ALA A 151 2.96 12.61 -3.00
N ALA A 152 2.67 11.53 -2.27
CA ALA A 152 2.33 10.23 -2.84
C ALA A 152 1.65 9.33 -1.80
N THR A 153 1.01 8.27 -2.27
CA THR A 153 0.59 7.13 -1.45
C THR A 153 1.19 5.84 -2.01
N PHE A 154 1.65 4.93 -1.14
CA PHE A 154 2.12 3.60 -1.52
C PHE A 154 1.25 2.51 -0.90
N VAL A 155 0.95 1.49 -1.70
CA VAL A 155 0.31 0.24 -1.27
C VAL A 155 1.14 -0.97 -1.69
N MET A 156 0.91 -2.13 -1.07
CA MET A 156 1.66 -3.33 -1.46
C MET A 156 1.24 -3.84 -2.83
N VAL A 157 -0.07 -3.93 -3.09
CA VAL A 157 -0.59 -4.50 -4.34
C VAL A 157 -1.73 -3.67 -4.91
N ASP A 158 -1.59 -3.29 -6.17
CA ASP A 158 -2.70 -2.77 -6.98
C ASP A 158 -3.40 -3.93 -7.69
N ARG A 159 -4.66 -4.16 -7.33
CA ARG A 159 -5.47 -5.23 -7.93
C ARG A 159 -5.96 -4.90 -9.34
N LYS A 160 -5.82 -3.65 -9.79
CA LYS A 160 -6.33 -3.13 -11.07
C LYS A 160 -7.81 -3.43 -11.28
N GLU A 161 -8.57 -3.48 -10.20
CA GLU A 161 -10.00 -3.80 -10.20
C GLU A 161 -10.85 -2.53 -10.15
N LYS A 162 -11.98 -2.54 -10.86
CA LYS A 162 -12.96 -1.46 -10.80
C LYS A 162 -13.68 -1.42 -9.46
N GLY A 163 -13.86 -0.22 -8.93
CA GLY A 163 -14.56 0.03 -7.68
C GLY A 163 -16.08 -0.01 -7.85
N LYS A 164 -16.74 1.07 -7.43
CA LYS A 164 -18.16 1.33 -7.73
C LYS A 164 -18.35 1.91 -9.13
N THR A 165 -17.33 2.57 -9.65
CA THR A 165 -17.28 3.11 -11.01
C THR A 165 -16.50 2.17 -11.92
N GLU A 166 -16.25 2.59 -13.17
CA GLU A 166 -15.36 1.88 -14.09
C GLU A 166 -13.86 2.07 -13.76
N LYS A 167 -13.53 2.99 -12.85
CA LYS A 167 -12.15 3.26 -12.40
C LYS A 167 -11.79 2.41 -11.19
N SER A 168 -10.50 2.21 -10.98
CA SER A 168 -9.97 1.64 -9.75
C SER A 168 -10.04 2.64 -8.60
N ALA A 169 -10.09 2.13 -7.37
CA ALA A 169 -10.05 2.99 -6.19
C ALA A 169 -8.74 3.81 -6.09
N MET A 170 -7.64 3.31 -6.66
CA MET A 170 -6.37 4.06 -6.75
C MET A 170 -6.47 5.24 -7.72
N GLN A 171 -7.08 5.05 -8.90
CA GLN A 171 -7.34 6.14 -9.85
C GLN A 171 -8.28 7.18 -9.25
N GLU A 172 -9.38 6.75 -8.63
CA GLU A 172 -10.34 7.66 -7.98
C GLU A 172 -9.64 8.53 -6.91
N VAL A 173 -8.81 7.92 -6.05
CA VAL A 173 -8.04 8.66 -5.03
C VAL A 173 -7.03 9.62 -5.66
N SER A 174 -6.31 9.17 -6.70
CA SER A 174 -5.30 9.99 -7.35
C SER A 174 -5.90 11.23 -8.02
N GLU A 175 -7.04 11.07 -8.69
CA GLU A 175 -7.78 12.18 -9.32
C GLU A 175 -8.40 13.13 -8.29
N GLU A 176 -8.97 12.58 -7.21
CA GLU A 176 -9.64 13.35 -6.18
C GLU A 176 -8.67 14.27 -5.43
N PHE A 177 -7.46 13.80 -5.14
CA PHE A 177 -6.50 14.54 -4.30
C PHE A 177 -5.28 15.09 -5.04
N GLY A 178 -5.10 14.77 -6.32
CA GLY A 178 -4.05 15.34 -7.16
C GLY A 178 -2.63 14.86 -6.85
N PHE A 179 -2.48 13.71 -6.18
CA PHE A 179 -1.18 13.06 -5.96
C PHE A 179 -1.18 11.64 -6.53
N PRO A 180 -0.01 11.11 -6.93
CA PRO A 180 0.10 9.75 -7.42
C PRO A 180 -0.12 8.71 -6.32
N VAL A 181 -0.75 7.61 -6.70
CA VAL A 181 -0.87 6.40 -5.86
C VAL A 181 -0.08 5.29 -6.53
N TYR A 182 0.96 4.81 -5.85
CA TYR A 182 1.86 3.77 -6.32
C TYR A 182 1.59 2.44 -5.60
N SER A 183 1.96 1.35 -6.26
CA SER A 183 2.02 0.02 -5.65
C SER A 183 3.41 -0.57 -5.79
N VAL A 184 3.79 -1.45 -4.86
CA VAL A 184 5.05 -2.23 -4.99
C VAL A 184 4.96 -3.17 -6.19
N VAL A 185 3.82 -3.85 -6.34
CA VAL A 185 3.46 -4.65 -7.53
C VAL A 185 2.00 -4.42 -7.90
N ASP A 186 1.61 -4.80 -9.11
CA ASP A 186 0.21 -4.93 -9.49
C ASP A 186 -0.17 -6.35 -9.91
N VAL A 187 -1.45 -6.55 -10.22
CA VAL A 187 -1.96 -7.86 -10.64
C VAL A 187 -1.30 -8.38 -11.93
N TYR A 188 -0.81 -7.49 -12.80
CA TYR A 188 -0.12 -7.90 -14.03
C TYR A 188 1.32 -8.36 -13.73
N ASP A 189 2.00 -7.72 -12.78
CA ASP A 189 3.27 -8.24 -12.24
C ASP A 189 3.07 -9.65 -11.64
N ILE A 190 1.96 -9.88 -10.91
CA ILE A 190 1.60 -11.21 -10.37
C ILE A 190 1.37 -12.22 -11.50
N ILE A 191 0.62 -11.86 -12.54
CA ILE A 191 0.40 -12.74 -13.69
C ILE A 191 1.74 -13.08 -14.37
N GLU A 192 2.59 -12.09 -14.67
CA GLU A 192 3.90 -12.31 -15.30
C GLU A 192 4.80 -13.21 -14.45
N TYR A 193 4.74 -13.07 -13.12
CA TYR A 193 5.47 -13.95 -12.20
C TYR A 193 4.95 -15.39 -12.27
N LEU A 194 3.63 -15.59 -12.21
CA LEU A 194 3.01 -16.91 -12.17
C LEU A 194 3.21 -17.69 -13.47
N GLU A 195 3.22 -17.01 -14.62
CA GLU A 195 3.44 -17.60 -15.95
C GLU A 195 4.79 -18.30 -16.10
N LYS A 196 5.76 -18.02 -15.22
CA LYS A 196 7.09 -18.67 -15.23
C LYS A 196 7.06 -20.13 -14.78
N ASP A 197 6.00 -20.57 -14.09
CA ASP A 197 5.87 -21.93 -13.58
C ASP A 197 4.60 -22.60 -14.16
N PRO A 198 4.73 -23.69 -14.94
CA PRO A 198 3.61 -24.40 -15.53
C PRO A 198 2.54 -24.86 -14.52
N LYS A 199 2.88 -25.01 -13.23
CA LYS A 199 1.89 -25.37 -12.20
C LYS A 199 0.81 -24.31 -11.98
N ASN A 200 1.07 -23.06 -12.39
CA ASN A 200 0.20 -21.92 -12.15
C ASN A 200 -0.75 -21.59 -13.32
N VAL A 201 -0.74 -22.38 -14.40
CA VAL A 201 -1.56 -22.12 -15.61
C VAL A 201 -3.02 -21.87 -15.26
N GLU A 202 -3.63 -22.73 -14.42
CA GLU A 202 -5.03 -22.56 -14.00
C GLU A 202 -5.25 -21.25 -13.22
N ASN A 203 -4.35 -20.90 -12.30
CA ASN A 203 -4.46 -19.66 -11.52
C ASN A 203 -4.37 -18.43 -12.43
N VAL A 204 -3.45 -18.43 -13.39
CA VAL A 204 -3.29 -17.34 -14.38
C VAL A 204 -4.57 -17.17 -15.20
N GLU A 205 -5.12 -18.26 -15.74
CA GLU A 205 -6.35 -18.22 -16.53
C GLU A 205 -7.53 -17.67 -15.72
N ARG A 206 -7.68 -18.11 -14.47
CA ARG A 206 -8.74 -17.63 -13.57
C ARG A 206 -8.61 -16.14 -13.28
N ILE A 207 -7.39 -15.63 -13.04
CA ILE A 207 -7.15 -14.20 -12.78
C ILE A 207 -7.45 -13.39 -14.05
N LYS A 208 -6.97 -13.80 -15.22
CA LYS A 208 -7.24 -13.11 -16.50
C LYS A 208 -8.74 -13.00 -16.78
N LYS A 209 -9.47 -14.12 -16.68
CA LYS A 209 -10.93 -14.15 -16.85
C LYS A 209 -11.65 -13.27 -15.84
N TYR A 210 -11.17 -13.20 -14.61
CA TYR A 210 -11.73 -12.32 -13.59
C TYR A 210 -11.54 -10.84 -13.96
N LEU A 211 -10.35 -10.46 -14.46
CA LEU A 211 -10.01 -9.09 -14.88
C LEU A 211 -10.73 -8.65 -16.16
N GLU A 212 -11.07 -9.55 -17.08
CA GLU A 212 -11.89 -9.21 -18.25
C GLU A 212 -13.25 -8.57 -17.86
N VAL A 213 -13.80 -9.00 -16.73
CA VAL A 213 -15.10 -8.52 -16.22
C VAL A 213 -14.94 -7.41 -15.19
N ASN A 214 -13.94 -7.53 -14.32
CA ASN A 214 -13.77 -6.69 -13.12
C ASN A 214 -12.56 -5.75 -13.17
N GLY A 215 -11.75 -5.79 -14.22
CA GLY A 215 -10.63 -4.89 -14.42
C GLY A 215 -11.11 -3.45 -14.54
N ALA A 216 -10.35 -2.53 -13.94
CA ALA A 216 -10.58 -1.11 -14.10
C ALA A 216 -10.20 -0.67 -15.52
N LYS A 217 -10.94 0.31 -16.06
CA LYS A 217 -10.56 0.99 -17.29
C LYS A 217 -9.59 2.12 -16.96
N ALA A 218 -8.64 2.34 -17.87
CA ALA A 218 -7.70 3.45 -17.81
C ALA A 218 -8.44 4.79 -17.86
#